data_AF-A0A1Q7DZM4-F1
#
_entry.id   AF-A0A1Q7DZM4-F1
#
_cell.length_a   1.000
_cell.length_b   1.000
_cell.length_c   1.000
_cell.angle_alpha   90.00
_cell.angle_beta   90.00
_cell.angle_gamma   90.00
#
_symmetry.space_group_name_H-M   'P 1'
#
loop_
_entity.id
_entity.type
_entity.pdbx_description
1 polymer ?
#
loop_
_entity_poly.entity_id
_entity_poly.type
_entity_poly.pdbx_seq_one_letter_code
_entity_poly.pdbx_strand_id
1 'polypeptide(L)'
;MKLLPLVFANLRRHRLRTLLTTLGVALAMFLFASLRSVVTTLNAGAEVASAQRMGVQNKMAIVFPLPMSYRERLAAVPGVVAVSWANWFGGQYGDGKVFFAQFAVDPES
;
A
#
# COMPACT_ATOMS: atom_id res chain seq x y z
N MET A 1 -29.94 5.94 26.23
CA MET A 1 -29.72 6.99 25.21
C MET A 1 -30.75 8.14 25.29
N LYS A 2 -31.06 8.67 26.50
CA LYS A 2 -32.16 9.65 26.69
C LYS A 2 -31.87 11.07 26.18
N LEU A 3 -30.59 11.41 25.93
CA LEU A 3 -30.15 12.77 25.58
C LEU A 3 -29.95 13.01 24.07
N LEU A 4 -29.77 11.94 23.27
CA LEU A 4 -29.62 12.05 21.81
C LEU A 4 -30.76 12.79 21.09
N PRO A 5 -32.05 12.55 21.40
CA PRO A 5 -33.13 13.29 20.75
C PRO A 5 -33.10 14.81 21.05
N LEU A 6 -32.62 15.21 22.24
CA LEU A 6 -32.46 16.63 22.60
C LEU A 6 -31.33 17.30 21.82
N VAL A 7 -30.25 16.57 21.54
CA VAL A 7 -29.14 17.04 20.70
C VAL A 7 -29.61 17.27 19.26
N PHE A 8 -30.30 16.29 18.66
CA PHE A 8 -30.84 16.43 17.30
C PHE A 8 -31.88 17.55 17.19
N ALA A 9 -32.74 17.73 18.20
CA ALA A 9 -33.70 18.82 18.25
C ALA A 9 -33.02 20.19 18.27
N ASN A 10 -31.93 20.34 19.04
CA ASN A 10 -31.15 21.59 19.08
C ASN A 10 -30.37 21.85 17.78
N LEU A 11 -29.76 20.82 17.17
CA LEU A 11 -29.03 20.95 15.92
C LEU A 11 -29.93 21.39 14.74
N ARG A 12 -31.19 20.94 14.70
CA ARG A 12 -32.19 21.35 13.70
C ARG A 12 -32.75 22.76 13.88
N ARG A 13 -32.57 23.38 15.06
CA ARG A 13 -33.09 24.73 15.36
C ARG A 13 -32.35 25.82 14.59
N HIS A 14 -31.03 25.66 14.41
CA HIS A 14 -30.20 26.58 13.64
C HIS A 14 -29.47 25.84 12.52
N ARG A 15 -30.24 25.40 11.50
CA ARG A 15 -29.74 24.56 10.39
C ARG A 15 -28.53 25.17 9.71
N LEU A 16 -28.54 26.48 9.43
CA LEU A 16 -27.44 27.15 8.75
C LEU A 16 -26.13 27.08 9.55
N ARG A 17 -26.18 27.41 10.85
CA ARG A 17 -25.01 27.41 11.73
C ARG A 17 -24.43 26.01 11.87
N THR A 18 -25.28 25.03 12.15
CA THR A 18 -24.87 23.63 12.28
C THR A 18 -24.22 23.12 11.00
N LEU A 19 -24.80 23.45 9.84
CA LEU A 19 -24.30 22.97 8.55
C LEU A 19 -22.94 23.62 8.21
N LEU A 20 -22.80 24.93 8.43
CA LEU A 20 -21.53 25.67 8.26
C LEU A 20 -20.41 25.12 9.16
N THR A 21 -20.69 24.86 10.43
CA THR A 21 -19.69 24.32 11.37
C THR A 21 -19.29 22.89 11.00
N THR A 22 -20.25 22.04 10.65
CA THR A 22 -19.97 20.65 10.28
C THR A 22 -19.21 20.58 8.96
N LEU A 23 -19.57 21.41 7.96
CA LEU A 23 -18.82 21.49 6.71
C LEU A 23 -17.39 21.99 6.91
N GLY A 24 -17.17 22.97 7.79
CA GLY A 24 -15.83 23.45 8.10
C GLY A 24 -14.93 22.34 8.65
N VAL A 25 -15.43 21.58 9.63
CA VAL A 25 -14.70 20.45 10.20
C VAL A 25 -14.51 19.33 9.16
N ALA A 26 -15.55 19.00 8.41
CA ALA A 26 -15.47 17.98 7.36
C ALA A 26 -14.45 18.33 6.28
N LEU A 27 -14.41 19.60 5.86
CA LEU A 27 -13.46 20.10 4.87
C LEU A 27 -12.02 20.04 5.42
N ALA A 28 -11.79 20.45 6.67
CA ALA A 28 -10.48 20.35 7.30
C ALA A 28 -9.98 18.90 7.38
N MET A 29 -10.86 17.97 7.78
CA MET A 29 -10.55 16.54 7.81
C MET A 29 -10.28 15.98 6.41
N PHE A 30 -11.09 16.37 5.42
CA PHE A 30 -10.91 15.98 4.02
C PHE A 30 -9.54 16.42 3.49
N LEU A 31 -9.20 17.70 3.64
CA LEU A 31 -7.92 18.25 3.19
C LEU A 31 -6.74 17.55 3.88
N PHE A 32 -6.83 17.32 5.20
CA PHE A 32 -5.80 16.59 5.94
C PHE A 32 -5.65 15.14 5.44
N ALA A 33 -6.75 14.42 5.27
CA ALA A 33 -6.73 13.04 4.79
C ALA A 33 -6.18 12.94 3.36
N SER A 34 -6.58 13.86 2.46
CA SER A 34 -6.06 13.95 1.10
C SER A 34 -4.56 14.22 1.09
N LEU A 35 -4.10 15.23 1.84
CA LEU A 35 -2.67 15.54 1.92
C LEU A 35 -1.88 14.35 2.45
N ARG A 36 -2.35 13.73 3.55
CA ARG A 36 -1.70 12.56 4.14
C ARG A 36 -1.65 11.39 3.15
N SER A 37 -2.73 11.15 2.42
CA SER A 37 -2.79 10.08 1.40
C SER A 37 -1.78 10.30 0.28
N VAL A 38 -1.73 11.53 -0.26
CA VAL A 38 -0.78 11.91 -1.31
C VAL A 38 0.66 11.76 -0.82
N VAL A 39 0.99 12.29 0.36
CA VAL A 39 2.35 12.19 0.93
C VAL A 39 2.73 10.73 1.18
N THR A 40 1.82 9.94 1.74
CA THR A 40 2.07 8.51 1.99
C THR A 40 2.31 7.76 0.68
N THR A 41 1.54 8.07 -0.38
CA THR A 41 1.67 7.41 -1.68
C THR A 41 2.97 7.80 -2.38
N LEU A 42 3.35 9.09 -2.33
CA LEU A 42 4.62 9.57 -2.87
C LEU A 42 5.81 8.96 -2.13
N ASN A 43 5.75 8.87 -0.80
CA ASN A 43 6.79 8.23 0.01
C ASN A 43 6.88 6.72 -0.26
N ALA A 44 5.75 6.02 -0.35
CA ALA A 44 5.73 4.61 -0.73
C ALA A 44 6.30 4.40 -2.15
N GLY A 45 5.99 5.30 -3.08
CA GLY A 45 6.58 5.31 -4.41
C GLY A 45 8.09 5.53 -4.39
N ALA A 46 8.58 6.46 -3.55
CA ALA A 46 10.01 6.72 -3.38
C ALA A 46 10.77 5.56 -2.73
N GLU A 47 10.15 4.84 -1.79
CA GLU A 47 10.71 3.66 -1.14
C GLU A 47 10.81 2.48 -2.12
N VAL A 48 9.78 2.25 -2.93
CA VAL A 48 9.79 1.26 -4.02
C VAL A 48 10.77 1.65 -5.14
N ALA A 49 10.93 2.96 -5.39
CA ALA A 49 11.88 3.51 -6.35
C ALA A 49 13.28 3.74 -5.76
N SER A 50 13.59 3.17 -4.58
CA SER A 50 14.95 3.24 -4.03
C SER A 50 15.92 2.67 -5.06
N ALA A 51 16.81 3.52 -5.57
CA ALA A 51 17.82 3.19 -6.58
C ALA A 51 18.81 2.10 -6.14
N GLN A 52 18.68 1.59 -4.90
CA GLN A 52 19.50 0.56 -4.31
C GLN A 52 19.03 -0.87 -4.63
N ARG A 53 17.80 -1.08 -5.12
CA ARG A 53 17.28 -2.41 -5.45
C ARG A 53 17.01 -2.54 -6.96
N MET A 54 17.65 -3.52 -7.59
CA MET A 54 17.44 -3.87 -9.00
C MET A 54 16.71 -5.20 -9.10
N GLY A 55 15.54 -5.21 -9.76
CA GLY A 55 14.79 -6.43 -10.03
C GLY A 55 15.28 -7.13 -11.29
N VAL A 56 15.57 -8.42 -11.19
CA VAL A 56 15.90 -9.28 -12.34
C VAL A 56 14.79 -10.31 -12.51
N GLN A 57 14.22 -10.40 -13.71
CA GLN A 57 13.15 -11.36 -14.02
C GLN A 57 13.46 -12.16 -15.28
N ASN A 58 12.78 -13.28 -15.44
CA ASN A 58 12.79 -14.02 -16.69
C ASN A 58 12.16 -13.17 -17.80
N LYS A 59 12.80 -13.13 -18.97
CA LYS A 59 12.30 -12.38 -20.14
C LYS A 59 10.92 -12.84 -20.60
N MET A 60 10.57 -14.12 -20.39
CA MET A 60 9.31 -14.69 -20.84
C MET A 60 8.12 -14.24 -19.98
N ALA A 61 8.19 -14.45 -18.66
CA ALA A 61 7.17 -14.03 -17.69
C ALA A 61 7.68 -14.25 -16.25
N ILE A 62 7.05 -13.58 -15.29
CA ILE A 62 7.27 -13.76 -13.84
C ILE A 62 6.89 -15.17 -13.33
N VAL A 63 6.10 -15.91 -14.12
CA VAL A 63 5.67 -17.27 -13.80
C VAL A 63 6.80 -18.29 -13.98
N PHE A 64 7.81 -17.94 -14.78
CA PHE A 64 8.95 -18.81 -15.01
C PHE A 64 10.08 -18.45 -14.03
N PRO A 65 10.40 -19.32 -13.05
CA PRO A 65 11.43 -19.04 -12.07
C PRO A 65 12.80 -18.90 -12.73
N LEU A 66 13.67 -18.08 -12.12
CA LEU A 66 15.08 -18.07 -12.46
C LEU A 66 15.80 -19.24 -11.77
N PRO A 67 16.82 -19.86 -12.39
CA PRO A 67 17.62 -20.89 -11.74
C PRO A 67 18.32 -20.35 -10.50
N MET A 68 18.38 -21.15 -9.42
CA MET A 68 19.06 -20.75 -8.17
C MET A 68 20.55 -20.45 -8.37
N SER A 69 21.20 -21.06 -9.38
CA SER A 69 22.59 -20.75 -9.73
C SER A 69 22.83 -19.29 -10.12
N TYR A 70 21.78 -18.55 -10.50
CA TYR A 70 21.91 -17.12 -10.81
C TYR A 70 22.12 -16.28 -9.55
N ARG A 71 21.69 -16.77 -8.37
CA ARG A 71 21.91 -16.06 -7.09
C ARG A 71 23.38 -15.79 -6.85
N GLU A 72 24.22 -16.82 -6.96
CA GLU A 72 25.67 -16.72 -6.76
C GLU A 72 26.33 -15.84 -7.83
N ARG A 73 25.88 -15.96 -9.08
CA ARG A 73 26.38 -15.14 -10.19
C ARG A 73 26.06 -13.65 -10.00
N LEU A 74 24.88 -13.33 -9.48
CA LEU A 74 24.46 -11.95 -9.19
C LEU A 74 25.20 -11.41 -7.97
N ALA A 75 25.40 -12.22 -6.92
CA ALA A 75 26.16 -11.82 -5.74
C ALA A 75 27.64 -11.52 -6.05
N ALA A 76 28.20 -12.14 -7.09
CA ALA A 76 29.56 -11.90 -7.55
C ALA A 76 29.72 -10.60 -8.37
N VAL A 77 28.64 -9.90 -8.73
CA VAL A 77 28.73 -8.64 -9.49
C VAL A 77 29.27 -7.52 -8.59
N PRO A 78 30.30 -6.76 -9.03
CA PRO A 78 30.83 -5.66 -8.24
C PRO A 78 29.76 -4.63 -7.87
N GLY A 79 29.67 -4.29 -6.59
CA GLY A 79 28.69 -3.33 -6.05
C GLY A 79 27.38 -3.95 -5.55
N VAL A 80 27.16 -5.26 -5.73
CA VAL A 80 26.02 -5.96 -5.13
C VAL A 80 26.33 -6.29 -3.67
N VAL A 81 25.52 -5.76 -2.75
CA VAL A 81 25.68 -5.98 -1.29
C VAL A 81 24.94 -7.24 -0.83
N ALA A 82 23.76 -7.51 -1.39
CA ALA A 82 22.93 -8.65 -1.05
C ALA A 82 22.05 -9.07 -2.24
N VAL A 83 21.67 -10.35 -2.27
CA VAL A 83 20.74 -10.91 -3.26
C VAL A 83 19.60 -11.62 -2.52
N SER A 84 18.38 -11.15 -2.76
CA SER A 84 17.12 -11.77 -2.31
C SER A 84 16.32 -12.29 -3.50
N TRP A 85 15.33 -13.13 -3.25
CA TRP A 85 14.47 -13.73 -4.25
C TRP A 85 12.99 -13.54 -3.91
N ALA A 86 12.19 -13.42 -4.97
CA ALA A 86 10.74 -13.44 -4.90
C ALA A 86 10.22 -14.28 -6.08
N ASN A 87 9.47 -15.33 -5.80
CA ASN A 87 8.94 -16.24 -6.81
C ASN A 87 7.43 -16.25 -6.81
N TRP A 88 6.82 -15.93 -7.95
CA TRP A 88 5.38 -16.04 -8.13
C TRP A 88 4.98 -17.50 -8.29
N PHE A 89 4.01 -17.97 -7.51
CA PHE A 89 3.56 -19.37 -7.54
C PHE A 89 2.07 -19.54 -7.89
N GLY A 90 1.35 -18.46 -8.17
CA GLY A 90 -0.05 -18.53 -8.63
C GLY A 90 -1.05 -19.06 -7.60
N GLY A 91 -0.75 -18.94 -6.31
CA GLY A 91 -1.55 -19.53 -5.24
C GLY A 91 -2.93 -18.90 -5.07
N GLN A 92 -4.00 -19.70 -5.06
CA GLN A 92 -5.34 -19.19 -4.80
C GLN A 92 -5.67 -19.26 -3.30
N TYR A 93 -6.31 -18.23 -2.76
CA TYR A 93 -6.83 -18.23 -1.39
C TYR A 93 -8.34 -18.38 -1.41
N GLY A 94 -8.87 -19.32 -0.61
CA GLY A 94 -10.31 -19.57 -0.51
C GLY A 94 -10.94 -19.98 -1.84
N ASP A 95 -11.99 -19.27 -2.25
CA ASP A 95 -12.74 -19.51 -3.49
C ASP A 95 -12.09 -18.89 -4.74
N GLY A 96 -10.86 -18.36 -4.62
CA GLY A 96 -10.08 -17.83 -5.74
C GLY A 96 -10.56 -16.48 -6.28
N LYS A 97 -11.57 -15.85 -5.66
CA LYS A 97 -12.11 -14.55 -6.11
C LYS A 97 -11.30 -13.35 -5.63
N VAL A 98 -10.44 -13.54 -4.64
CA VAL A 98 -9.58 -12.48 -4.08
C VAL A 98 -8.18 -12.65 -4.64
N PHE A 99 -7.78 -11.72 -5.52
CA PHE A 99 -6.40 -11.62 -5.98
C PHE A 99 -5.53 -10.91 -4.94
N PHE A 100 -4.37 -11.47 -4.63
CA PHE A 100 -3.35 -10.85 -3.80
C PHE A 100 -1.96 -11.19 -4.38
N ALA A 101 -0.91 -10.51 -3.90
CA ALA A 101 0.45 -10.79 -4.34
C ALA A 101 0.91 -12.18 -3.88
N GLN A 102 0.88 -13.16 -4.78
CA GLN A 102 1.20 -14.58 -4.51
C GLN A 102 2.69 -14.88 -4.73
N PHE A 103 3.54 -14.21 -3.97
CA PHE A 103 4.99 -14.40 -4.03
C PHE A 103 5.48 -15.16 -2.81
N ALA A 104 6.31 -16.17 -3.02
CA ALA A 104 7.20 -16.71 -2.00
C ALA A 104 8.45 -15.82 -2.00
N VAL A 105 8.80 -15.27 -0.85
CA VAL A 105 9.92 -14.32 -0.69
C VAL A 105 10.91 -14.83 0.35
N ASP A 106 12.16 -14.39 0.25
CA ASP A 106 13.17 -14.61 1.28
C ASP A 106 12.78 -13.86 2.58
N PRO A 107 12.55 -14.55 3.72
CA PRO A 107 12.10 -13.91 4.96
C PRO A 107 13.13 -12.96 5.57
N GLU A 108 14.42 -13.09 5.24
CA GLU A 108 15.51 -12.30 5.84
C GLU A 108 15.91 -11.06 5.00
N SER A 109 15.07 -10.62 4.03
CA SER A 109 15.45 -9.67 2.96
C SER A 109 15.02 -8.21 3.06
#